data_AF-A0A392QH56-F1
#
_entry.id   AF-A0A392QH56-F1
#
_cell.length_a   1.000
_cell.length_b   1.000
_cell.length_c   1.000
_cell.angle_alpha   90.00
_cell.angle_beta   90.00
_cell.angle_gamma   90.00
#
_symmetry.space_group_name_H-M   'P 1'
#
loop_
_entity.id
_entity.type
_entity.pdbx_description
1 polymer ?
#
loop_
_entity_poly.entity_id
_entity_poly.type
_entity_poly.pdbx_seq_one_letter_code
_entity_poly.pdbx_strand_id
1 'polypeptide(L)' 'VSQTGWSEGECNGKAGWFPSGYVEKRQRIPSSNLAGEVY' A
#
# COMPACT_ATOMS: atom_id res chain seq x y z
N VAL A 1 -5.63 3.04 -11.45
CA VAL A 1 -6.25 1.74 -11.09
C VAL A 1 -6.75 1.15 -12.39
N SER A 2 -6.42 -0.11 -12.67
CA SER A 2 -6.92 -0.76 -13.89
C SER A 2 -8.45 -0.69 -13.89
N GLN A 3 -9.06 -0.52 -15.07
CA GLN A 3 -10.51 -0.38 -15.20
C GLN A 3 -11.28 -1.68 -14.86
N THR A 4 -10.54 -2.77 -14.61
CA THR A 4 -11.05 -4.11 -14.29
C THR A 4 -11.27 -4.35 -12.79
N GLY A 5 -10.91 -3.40 -11.93
CA GLY A 5 -11.06 -3.55 -10.48
C GLY A 5 -9.97 -4.41 -9.83
N TRP A 6 -8.86 -4.70 -10.52
CA TRP A 6 -7.71 -5.43 -9.96
C TRP A 6 -6.51 -4.51 -9.72
N SER A 7 -5.81 -4.77 -8.63
CA SER A 7 -4.57 -4.08 -8.25
C SER A 7 -3.44 -5.09 -8.19
N GLU A 8 -2.30 -4.76 -8.78
CA GLU A 8 -1.07 -5.55 -8.66
C GLU A 8 -0.39 -5.26 -7.31
N GLY A 9 0.16 -6.30 -6.67
CA GLY A 9 0.92 -6.18 -5.43
C GLY A 9 1.79 -7.41 -5.14
N GLU A 10 2.50 -7.37 -4.02
CA GLU A 10 3.31 -8.49 -3.54
C GLU A 10 3.01 -8.75 -2.06
N CYS A 11 2.86 -10.02 -1.68
CA CYS A 11 2.68 -10.45 -0.30
C CYS A 11 3.55 -11.67 -0.02
N ASN A 12 4.42 -11.59 1.00
CA ASN A 12 5.36 -12.65 1.38
C ASN A 12 6.23 -13.14 0.20
N GLY A 13 6.75 -12.22 -0.63
CA GLY A 13 7.59 -12.55 -1.78
C GLY A 13 6.84 -13.18 -2.96
N LYS A 14 5.50 -13.18 -2.95
CA LYS A 14 4.66 -13.62 -4.07
C LYS A 14 3.95 -12.42 -4.69
N ALA A 15 4.29 -12.12 -5.94
CA ALA A 15 3.62 -11.08 -6.73
C ALA A 15 2.36 -11.61 -7.40
N GLY A 16 1.32 -10.78 -7.48
CA GLY A 16 0.06 -11.16 -8.09
C GLY A 16 -0.95 -10.02 -8.17
N TRP A 17 -2.08 -10.33 -8.78
CA TRP A 17 -3.22 -9.44 -8.87
C TRP A 17 -4.21 -9.74 -7.75
N PHE A 18 -4.61 -8.69 -7.03
CA PHE A 18 -5.58 -8.75 -5.95
C PHE A 18 -6.81 -7.89 -6.29
N PRO A 19 -8.01 -8.28 -5.86
CA PRO A 19 -9.19 -7.46 -6.03
C PRO A 19 -9.03 -6.12 -5.31
N SER A 20 -9.16 -5.02 -6.03
CA SER A 20 -8.91 -3.66 -5.50
C SER A 20 -9.85 -3.28 -4.35
N GLY A 21 -11.05 -3.85 -4.29
CA GLY A 21 -12.00 -3.60 -3.21
C GLY A 21 -11.62 -4.25 -1.87
N TYR A 22 -10.69 -5.21 -1.88
CA TYR A 22 -10.23 -5.93 -0.69
C TYR A 22 -8.85 -5.45 -0.22
N VAL A 23 -8.20 -4.55 -0.97
CA VAL A 23 -6.87 -4.04 -0.66
C VAL A 23 -6.94 -2.53 -0.51
N GLU A 24 -6.47 -2.03 0.63
CA GLU A 24 -6.31 -0.61 0.83
C GLU A 24 -4.88 -0.21 0.49
N LYS A 25 -4.71 0.75 -0.41
CA LYS A 25 -3.41 1.39 -0.57
C LYS A 25 -3.11 2.09 0.74
N ARG A 26 -2.11 1.61 1.46
CA ARG A 26 -1.48 2.40 2.51
C ARG A 26 -0.95 3.65 1.81
N GLN A 27 -1.72 4.74 1.87
CA GLN A 27 -1.14 6.05 1.68
C GLN A 27 0.06 6.06 2.63
N ARG A 28 1.19 6.52 2.13
CA ARG A 28 2.33 6.84 2.99
C ARG A 28 1.83 7.98 3.88
N ILE A 29 1.05 7.64 4.90
CA ILE A 29 0.96 8.43 6.11
C ILE A 29 2.43 8.57 6.45
N PRO A 30 3.02 9.78 6.39
CA PRO A 30 4.28 9.96 7.08
C PRO A 30 3.93 9.47 8.47
N SER A 31 4.55 8.36 8.90
CA SER A 31 4.37 7.82 10.23
C SER A 31 4.35 9.03 11.13
N SER A 32 3.21 9.33 11.75
CA SER A 32 3.11 10.52 12.58
C SER A 32 4.09 10.30 13.71
N ASN A 33 5.26 10.85 13.51
CA ASN A 33 6.26 11.14 14.48
C ASN A 33 6.71 12.52 13.97
N LEU A 34 6.76 13.59 14.75
CA LEU A 34 7.55 13.62 15.97
C LEU A 34 8.86 12.81 15.89
N ALA A 35 9.38 12.53 14.68
CA ALA A 35 10.69 11.91 14.40
C ALA A 35 11.35 12.63 13.21
N GLY A 36 11.04 13.93 13.07
CA GLY A 36 11.89 14.90 12.39
C GLY A 36 12.60 15.83 13.38
N GLU A 37 12.56 15.54 14.68
CA GLU A 37 13.11 16.42 15.70
C GLU A 37 13.59 15.63 16.93
N VAL A 38 14.66 14.83 16.78
CA VAL A 38 15.61 14.55 17.86
C VAL A 38 17.02 14.36 17.26
N TYR A 39 17.68 15.50 17.04
CA TYR A 39 19.13 15.82 17.04
C TYR A 39 19.92 15.43 15.79
#